data_AF-A0A7D6IPK2-F1
#
_entry.id   AF-A0A7D6IPK2-F1
#
_cell.length_a   1.000
_cell.length_b   1.000
_cell.length_c   1.000
_cell.angle_alpha   90.00
_cell.angle_beta   90.00
_cell.angle_gamma   90.00
#
_symmetry.space_group_name_H-M   'P 1'
#
loop_
_entity.id
_entity.type
_entity.pdbx_description
1 polymer ?
#
loop_
_entity_poly.entity_id
_entity_poly.type
_entity_poly.pdbx_seq_one_letter_code
_entity_poly.pdbx_strand_id
1 'polypeptide(L)'
;MTAIESAWPDHPEYRIEVIPCCHTGQVWLGDVLLAESDRCVVVTETDHEDRLYFPEFAVQWELFEPSEYTTVCPFKGRASYWNLTGTDPAVENVVWTYRTPLAKVAAIAGHVSFYQDSLRVLVVERWADHSTVPATFPLWGDSAELLRLIDVVPDGAGQFIGPAHGPTRRNVVEGGQLLAESVVAVAKTFPGQRVTSASMIFAKAVAFDAPVEVSVETLRQGRTFSSAQVRISQHGSLRSAGIVLADAGADDVMRDVEPMPNLPGPDAAVPFAGFGMTGREIRIIDAAYDPDPDRLGPPVVHAWVRFRDDPAEPYLRAALLAQSTTHWTIAAAMRPHRGLGEARAHITLSTGIMKADIAFHDEADVTDWLLYTNHAFWSGNGLAQGDGRVFAQDGRLVASYTIQAMVRDFPVDPSSLGRDSRTAM
;
A
#
# COMPACT_ATOMS: atom_id res chain seq x y z
N MET A 1 -17.92 -33.52 -26.20
CA MET A 1 -17.15 -32.33 -25.75
C MET A 1 -15.86 -32.28 -26.52
N THR A 2 -15.58 -31.19 -27.23
CA THR A 2 -14.29 -30.98 -27.91
C THR A 2 -13.17 -30.88 -26.87
N ALA A 3 -12.11 -31.65 -27.05
CA ALA A 3 -10.92 -31.58 -26.21
C ALA A 3 -10.28 -30.19 -26.35
N ILE A 4 -9.85 -29.60 -25.24
CA ILE A 4 -9.17 -28.31 -25.24
C ILE A 4 -7.71 -28.59 -25.54
N GLU A 5 -7.22 -28.07 -26.66
CA GLU A 5 -5.80 -28.16 -27.00
C GLU A 5 -5.01 -27.23 -26.09
N SER A 6 -3.96 -27.78 -25.49
CA SER A 6 -3.12 -27.09 -24.52
C SER A 6 -2.08 -26.25 -25.25
N ALA A 7 -1.99 -24.95 -24.94
CA ALA A 7 -0.94 -24.08 -25.50
C ALA A 7 0.43 -24.20 -24.78
N TRP A 8 0.52 -24.99 -23.71
CA TRP A 8 1.78 -25.22 -22.98
C TRP A 8 2.99 -25.66 -23.83
N PRO A 9 2.86 -26.49 -24.88
CA PRO A 9 3.99 -26.87 -25.74
C PRO A 9 4.54 -25.71 -26.56
N ASP A 10 3.67 -24.78 -26.98
CA ASP A 10 4.01 -23.65 -27.86
C ASP A 10 4.51 -22.43 -27.08
N HIS A 11 4.28 -22.40 -25.76
CA HIS A 11 4.67 -21.32 -24.86
C HIS A 11 5.49 -21.84 -23.67
N PRO A 12 6.74 -22.29 -23.90
CA PRO A 12 7.62 -22.85 -22.87
C PRO A 12 8.04 -21.84 -21.80
N GLU A 13 7.85 -20.54 -22.02
CA GLU A 13 8.10 -19.43 -21.10
C GLU A 13 6.90 -19.11 -20.18
N TYR A 14 5.68 -19.48 -20.57
CA TYR A 14 4.48 -19.20 -19.79
C TYR A 14 4.51 -19.98 -18.46
N ARG A 15 4.18 -19.31 -17.36
CA ARG A 15 4.20 -19.90 -16.02
C ARG A 15 2.84 -19.70 -15.35
N ILE A 16 2.39 -20.75 -14.69
CA ILE A 16 1.32 -20.69 -13.70
C ILE A 16 1.87 -21.41 -12.47
N GLU A 17 2.01 -20.67 -11.39
CA GLU A 17 2.43 -21.19 -10.09
C GLU A 17 1.22 -21.23 -9.16
N VAL A 18 1.12 -22.31 -8.38
CA VAL A 18 0.04 -22.51 -7.42
C VAL A 18 0.69 -22.81 -6.08
N ILE A 19 0.58 -21.88 -5.15
CA ILE A 19 1.19 -21.98 -3.83
C ILE A 19 0.12 -21.90 -2.74
N PRO A 20 0.22 -22.67 -1.65
CA PRO A 20 -0.68 -22.49 -0.51
C PRO A 20 -0.62 -21.06 0.04
N CYS A 21 -1.77 -20.46 0.31
CA CYS A 21 -1.84 -19.20 1.03
C CYS A 21 -1.50 -19.45 2.51
N CYS A 22 -0.59 -18.67 3.09
CA CYS A 22 -0.23 -18.76 4.52
C CYS A 22 -1.20 -18.02 5.44
N HIS A 23 -2.26 -17.42 4.89
CA HIS A 23 -3.24 -16.60 5.59
C HIS A 23 -4.66 -17.13 5.35
N THR A 24 -5.61 -16.68 6.17
CA THR A 24 -7.02 -17.00 5.94
C THR A 24 -7.58 -16.11 4.83
N GLY A 25 -8.01 -16.70 3.72
CA GLY A 25 -8.69 -15.97 2.67
C GLY A 25 -10.11 -15.60 3.08
N GLN A 26 -10.59 -14.42 2.68
CA GLN A 26 -11.98 -14.02 2.80
C GLN A 26 -12.47 -13.29 1.54
N VAL A 27 -13.74 -13.44 1.22
CA VAL A 27 -14.42 -12.71 0.14
C VAL A 27 -15.67 -12.05 0.66
N TRP A 28 -15.82 -10.75 0.42
CA TRP A 28 -16.92 -9.94 0.93
C TRP A 28 -17.63 -9.16 -0.17
N LEU A 29 -18.95 -9.00 -0.02
CA LEU A 29 -19.72 -7.94 -0.66
C LEU A 29 -20.38 -7.09 0.42
N GLY A 30 -19.97 -5.82 0.54
CA GLY A 30 -20.37 -5.00 1.68
C GLY A 30 -19.96 -5.69 2.99
N ASP A 31 -20.96 -6.00 3.82
CA ASP A 31 -20.81 -6.70 5.10
C ASP A 31 -21.17 -8.21 5.02
N VAL A 32 -21.45 -8.73 3.82
CA VAL A 32 -21.79 -10.14 3.62
C VAL A 32 -20.54 -10.93 3.27
N LEU A 33 -20.19 -11.90 4.13
CA LEU A 33 -19.12 -12.85 3.87
C LEU A 33 -19.61 -13.89 2.86
N LEU A 34 -18.87 -14.11 1.78
CA LEU A 34 -19.22 -15.03 0.69
C LEU A 34 -18.40 -16.33 0.73
N ALA A 35 -17.14 -16.24 1.15
CA ALA A 35 -16.25 -17.38 1.33
C ALA A 35 -15.17 -17.07 2.35
N GLU A 36 -14.76 -18.07 3.13
CA GLU A 36 -13.63 -17.98 4.09
C GLU A 36 -12.90 -19.31 4.19
N SER A 37 -11.56 -19.32 4.10
CA SER A 37 -10.78 -20.54 4.25
C SER A 37 -9.30 -20.29 4.57
N ASP A 38 -8.73 -21.12 5.43
CA ASP A 38 -7.29 -21.25 5.68
C ASP A 38 -6.59 -22.22 4.71
N ARG A 39 -7.34 -22.81 3.76
CA ARG A 39 -6.83 -23.73 2.73
C ARG A 39 -6.88 -23.12 1.34
N CYS A 40 -6.80 -21.79 1.25
CA CYS A 40 -6.72 -21.11 -0.04
C CYS A 40 -5.39 -21.39 -0.72
N VAL A 41 -5.35 -21.28 -2.05
CA VAL A 41 -4.12 -21.26 -2.84
C VAL A 41 -4.02 -19.96 -3.61
N VAL A 42 -2.82 -19.38 -3.68
CA VAL A 42 -2.51 -18.25 -4.54
C VAL A 42 -2.07 -18.81 -5.89
N VAL A 43 -2.67 -18.28 -6.96
CA VAL A 43 -2.32 -18.59 -8.33
C VAL A 43 -1.69 -17.37 -8.97
N THR A 44 -0.41 -17.49 -9.30
CA THR A 44 0.37 -16.47 -10.02
C THR A 44 0.57 -16.93 -11.45
N GLU A 45 0.27 -16.06 -12.40
CA GLU A 45 0.31 -16.39 -13.83
C GLU A 45 1.01 -15.27 -14.60
N THR A 46 1.80 -15.66 -15.61
CA THR A 46 2.51 -14.72 -16.47
C THR A 46 1.56 -13.67 -17.04
N ASP A 47 1.91 -12.39 -16.83
CA ASP A 47 1.16 -11.20 -17.26
C ASP A 47 -0.26 -11.07 -16.69
N HIS A 48 -0.55 -11.73 -15.57
CA HIS A 48 -1.85 -11.66 -14.89
C HIS A 48 -1.69 -11.27 -13.42
N GLU A 49 -2.72 -10.62 -12.87
CA GLU A 49 -2.81 -10.38 -11.43
C GLU A 49 -3.01 -11.71 -10.69
N ASP A 50 -2.32 -11.84 -9.56
CA ASP A 50 -2.50 -12.98 -8.67
C ASP A 50 -3.97 -13.15 -8.29
N ARG A 51 -4.39 -14.41 -8.19
CA ARG A 51 -5.75 -14.79 -7.81
C ARG A 51 -5.74 -15.71 -6.61
N LEU A 52 -6.65 -15.45 -5.68
CA LEU A 52 -6.86 -16.31 -4.53
C LEU A 52 -7.96 -17.33 -4.84
N TYR A 53 -7.60 -18.60 -4.78
CA TYR A 53 -8.49 -19.72 -5.04
C TYR A 53 -8.91 -20.36 -3.71
N PHE A 54 -10.22 -20.48 -3.53
CA PHE A 54 -10.87 -21.04 -2.34
C PHE A 54 -11.33 -22.46 -2.65
N PRO A 55 -11.18 -23.43 -1.72
CA PRO A 55 -11.79 -24.73 -1.92
C PRO A 55 -13.32 -24.61 -1.97
N GLU A 56 -13.98 -25.39 -2.83
CA GLU A 56 -15.44 -25.27 -3.06
C GLU A 56 -16.26 -25.38 -1.77
N PHE A 57 -15.83 -26.17 -0.78
CA PHE A 57 -16.57 -26.33 0.48
C PHE A 57 -16.59 -25.07 1.37
N ALA A 58 -15.73 -24.08 1.08
CA ALA A 58 -15.60 -22.86 1.85
C ALA A 58 -16.53 -21.73 1.37
N VAL A 59 -17.30 -21.97 0.31
CA VAL A 59 -18.16 -20.98 -0.35
C VAL A 59 -19.60 -21.15 0.14
N GLN A 60 -20.26 -20.04 0.43
CA GLN A 60 -21.69 -20.00 0.75
C GLN A 60 -22.54 -20.11 -0.53
N TRP A 61 -22.61 -21.32 -1.09
CA TRP A 61 -23.27 -21.60 -2.37
C TRP A 61 -24.76 -21.22 -2.43
N GLU A 62 -25.42 -21.10 -1.28
CA GLU A 62 -26.80 -20.61 -1.18
C GLU A 62 -27.00 -19.18 -1.70
N LEU A 63 -25.92 -18.40 -1.82
CA LEU A 63 -25.93 -17.04 -2.36
C LEU A 63 -25.71 -17.01 -3.89
N PHE A 64 -25.44 -18.15 -4.51
CA PHE A 64 -24.99 -18.21 -5.90
C PHE A 64 -25.85 -19.12 -6.78
N GLU A 65 -26.05 -18.71 -8.03
CA GLU A 65 -26.69 -19.52 -9.06
C GLU A 65 -25.71 -19.83 -10.20
N PRO A 66 -25.69 -21.07 -10.71
CA PRO A 66 -24.86 -21.41 -11.87
C PRO A 66 -25.22 -20.56 -13.10
N SER A 67 -24.21 -20.08 -13.80
CA SER A 67 -24.35 -19.38 -15.08
C SER A 67 -24.17 -20.35 -16.25
N GLU A 68 -24.89 -20.12 -17.35
CA GLU A 68 -24.64 -20.81 -18.62
C GLU A 68 -23.35 -20.31 -19.31
N TYR A 69 -22.80 -19.19 -18.84
CA TYR A 69 -21.57 -18.61 -19.36
C TYR A 69 -20.38 -19.54 -19.08
N THR A 70 -19.56 -19.76 -20.10
CA THR A 70 -18.30 -20.51 -20.00
C THR A 70 -17.24 -19.87 -20.88
N THR A 71 -15.98 -20.02 -20.47
CA THR A 71 -14.82 -19.56 -21.26
C THR A 71 -13.81 -20.69 -21.38
N VAL A 72 -12.89 -20.56 -22.33
CA VAL A 72 -11.79 -21.51 -22.52
C VAL A 72 -10.48 -20.76 -22.37
N CYS A 73 -9.67 -21.19 -21.41
CA CYS A 73 -8.28 -20.79 -21.26
C CYS A 73 -7.40 -21.90 -21.83
N PRO A 74 -6.46 -21.60 -22.74
CA PRO A 74 -5.60 -22.62 -23.35
C PRO A 74 -4.57 -23.22 -22.37
N PHE A 75 -4.36 -22.59 -21.22
CA PHE A 75 -3.43 -23.06 -20.17
C PHE A 75 -4.12 -23.77 -19.00
N LYS A 76 -5.38 -23.39 -18.69
CA LYS A 76 -6.11 -23.93 -17.54
C LYS A 76 -7.28 -24.85 -17.90
N GLY A 77 -7.89 -24.69 -19.07
CA GLY A 77 -9.05 -25.48 -19.51
C GLY A 77 -10.34 -24.66 -19.59
N ARG A 78 -11.50 -25.31 -19.46
CA ARG A 78 -12.81 -24.64 -19.55
C ARG A 78 -13.24 -24.15 -18.18
N ALA A 79 -13.53 -22.85 -18.09
CA ALA A 79 -14.07 -22.23 -16.89
C ALA A 79 -15.60 -22.32 -16.87
N SER A 80 -16.16 -22.52 -15.68
CA SER A 80 -17.59 -22.42 -15.37
C SER A 80 -17.82 -21.27 -14.40
N TYR A 81 -18.98 -20.62 -14.46
CA TYR A 81 -19.24 -19.38 -13.74
C TYR A 81 -20.52 -19.46 -12.90
N TRP A 82 -20.61 -18.61 -11.87
CA TRP A 82 -21.81 -18.39 -11.06
C TRP A 82 -22.09 -16.91 -10.89
N ASN A 83 -23.38 -16.59 -10.81
CA ASN A 83 -23.90 -15.26 -10.48
C ASN A 83 -24.12 -15.18 -8.97
N LEU A 84 -23.80 -14.04 -8.36
CA LEU A 84 -24.22 -13.73 -6.99
C LEU A 84 -25.64 -13.16 -7.04
N THR A 85 -26.58 -13.85 -6.40
CA THR A 85 -27.99 -13.48 -6.35
C THR A 85 -28.35 -12.95 -4.96
N GLY A 86 -29.50 -12.28 -4.84
CA GLY A 86 -29.91 -11.62 -3.58
C GLY A 86 -29.37 -10.19 -3.41
N THR A 87 -28.68 -9.65 -4.41
CA THR A 87 -28.32 -8.23 -4.54
C THR A 87 -29.19 -7.58 -5.62
N ASP A 88 -29.39 -6.26 -5.55
CA ASP A 88 -30.11 -5.49 -6.58
C ASP A 88 -29.18 -4.39 -7.17
N PRO A 89 -28.67 -4.56 -8.41
CA PRO A 89 -28.83 -5.72 -9.29
C PRO A 89 -27.97 -6.93 -8.87
N ALA A 90 -28.26 -8.10 -9.44
CA ALA A 90 -27.41 -9.29 -9.31
C ALA A 90 -26.01 -9.04 -9.88
N VAL A 91 -24.98 -9.69 -9.32
CA VAL A 91 -23.60 -9.58 -9.82
C VAL A 91 -23.31 -10.81 -10.68
N GLU A 92 -23.29 -10.63 -12.00
CA GLU A 92 -23.14 -11.73 -12.96
C GLU A 92 -21.70 -12.26 -13.03
N ASN A 93 -21.57 -13.58 -13.20
CA ASN A 93 -20.33 -14.30 -13.49
C ASN A 93 -19.18 -14.00 -12.51
N VAL A 94 -19.49 -13.67 -11.26
CA VAL A 94 -18.52 -13.15 -10.28
C VAL A 94 -17.61 -14.23 -9.68
N VAL A 95 -18.03 -15.50 -9.74
CA VAL A 95 -17.26 -16.67 -9.29
C VAL A 95 -16.94 -17.55 -10.50
N TRP A 96 -15.71 -18.07 -10.59
CA TRP A 96 -15.35 -19.04 -11.62
C TRP A 96 -14.50 -20.19 -11.08
N THR A 97 -14.54 -21.31 -11.78
CA THR A 97 -13.66 -22.47 -11.54
C THR A 97 -13.30 -23.19 -12.83
N TYR A 98 -12.21 -23.94 -12.80
CA TYR A 98 -11.86 -24.95 -13.78
C TYR A 98 -12.17 -26.34 -13.20
N ARG A 99 -13.38 -26.87 -13.45
CA ARG A 99 -13.83 -28.17 -12.90
C ARG A 99 -12.94 -29.34 -13.30
N THR A 100 -12.44 -29.30 -14.53
CA THR A 100 -11.51 -30.30 -15.09
C THR A 100 -10.30 -29.54 -15.67
N PRO A 101 -9.40 -29.06 -14.81
CA PRO A 101 -8.26 -28.25 -15.27
C PRO A 101 -7.26 -29.10 -16.04
N LEU A 102 -6.45 -28.46 -16.88
CA LEU A 102 -5.37 -29.15 -17.60
C LEU A 102 -4.31 -29.68 -16.62
N ALA A 103 -3.61 -30.76 -17.00
CA ALA A 103 -2.73 -31.52 -16.10
C ALA A 103 -1.67 -30.68 -15.37
N LYS A 104 -1.09 -29.67 -16.04
CA LYS A 104 -0.08 -28.78 -15.44
C LYS A 104 -0.61 -27.90 -14.31
N VAL A 105 -1.92 -27.69 -14.25
CA VAL A 105 -2.59 -26.91 -13.20
C VAL A 105 -3.64 -27.75 -12.48
N ALA A 106 -3.45 -29.06 -12.38
CA ALA A 106 -4.37 -29.95 -11.67
C ALA A 106 -4.62 -29.54 -10.21
N ALA A 107 -3.68 -28.79 -9.60
CA ALA A 107 -3.76 -28.30 -8.23
C ALA A 107 -4.97 -27.36 -7.95
N ILE A 108 -5.50 -26.68 -8.97
CA ILE A 108 -6.68 -25.81 -8.80
C ILE A 108 -8.02 -26.56 -8.96
N ALA A 109 -8.00 -27.87 -9.17
CA ALA A 109 -9.23 -28.67 -9.19
C ALA A 109 -9.94 -28.59 -7.82
N GLY A 110 -11.27 -28.46 -7.84
CA GLY A 110 -12.07 -28.30 -6.61
C GLY A 110 -11.87 -26.96 -5.91
N HIS A 111 -11.32 -25.96 -6.59
CA HIS A 111 -11.20 -24.60 -6.10
C HIS A 111 -11.91 -23.59 -7.01
N VAL A 112 -12.39 -22.49 -6.45
CA VAL A 112 -13.03 -21.39 -7.16
C VAL A 112 -12.28 -20.09 -6.89
N SER A 113 -12.41 -19.11 -7.77
CA SER A 113 -11.86 -17.76 -7.59
C SER A 113 -12.95 -16.71 -7.87
N PHE A 114 -12.72 -15.48 -7.41
CA PHE A 114 -13.70 -14.39 -7.36
C PHE A 114 -13.18 -13.12 -8.04
N TYR A 115 -14.07 -12.35 -8.69
CA TYR A 115 -13.66 -11.16 -9.45
C TYR A 115 -13.55 -10.00 -8.47
N GLN A 116 -12.31 -9.64 -8.14
CA GLN A 116 -11.99 -8.57 -7.19
C GLN A 116 -12.37 -7.15 -7.65
N ASP A 117 -12.84 -6.97 -8.89
CA ASP A 117 -13.37 -5.68 -9.36
C ASP A 117 -14.78 -5.41 -8.81
N SER A 118 -15.49 -6.46 -8.37
CA SER A 118 -16.84 -6.37 -7.79
C SER A 118 -16.89 -6.80 -6.33
N LEU A 119 -15.90 -7.56 -5.86
CA LEU A 119 -15.85 -8.13 -4.52
C LEU A 119 -14.57 -7.73 -3.80
N ARG A 120 -14.65 -7.58 -2.49
CA ARG A 120 -13.48 -7.38 -1.64
C ARG A 120 -12.86 -8.74 -1.33
N VAL A 121 -11.71 -9.02 -1.92
CA VAL A 121 -10.91 -10.22 -1.62
C VAL A 121 -9.82 -9.82 -0.65
N LEU A 122 -9.79 -10.48 0.50
CA LEU A 122 -8.87 -10.20 1.60
C LEU A 122 -8.08 -11.46 1.96
N VAL A 123 -6.90 -11.25 2.50
CA VAL A 123 -6.24 -12.22 3.37
C VAL A 123 -6.24 -11.69 4.79
N VAL A 124 -6.40 -12.56 5.78
CA VAL A 124 -6.42 -12.22 7.19
C VAL A 124 -5.25 -12.92 7.86
N GLU A 125 -4.36 -12.09 8.39
CA GLU A 125 -3.20 -12.52 9.15
C GLU A 125 -3.56 -12.63 10.64
N ARG A 126 -3.06 -13.66 11.32
CA ARG A 126 -3.15 -13.78 12.78
C ARG A 126 -1.79 -13.50 13.42
N TRP A 127 -1.71 -12.44 14.21
CA TRP A 127 -0.48 -12.06 14.90
C TRP A 127 -0.31 -12.82 16.22
N ALA A 128 0.91 -12.74 16.78
CA ALA A 128 1.27 -13.40 18.04
C ALA A 128 0.44 -12.89 19.24
N ASP A 129 0.01 -11.63 19.20
CA ASP A 129 -0.87 -10.99 20.19
C ASP A 129 -2.36 -11.37 20.01
N HIS A 130 -2.65 -12.32 19.11
CA HIS A 130 -3.98 -12.79 18.72
C HIS A 130 -4.82 -11.82 17.88
N SER A 131 -4.28 -10.68 17.48
CA SER A 131 -4.94 -9.77 16.54
C SER A 131 -5.14 -10.45 15.18
N THR A 132 -6.28 -10.18 14.56
CA THR A 132 -6.59 -10.60 13.18
C THR A 132 -6.57 -9.38 12.29
N VAL A 133 -5.58 -9.30 11.40
CA VAL A 133 -5.29 -8.11 10.61
C VAL A 133 -5.60 -8.40 9.13
N PRO A 134 -6.60 -7.73 8.54
CA PRO A 134 -6.92 -7.91 7.14
C PRO A 134 -5.93 -7.16 6.23
N ALA A 135 -5.62 -7.76 5.09
CA ALA A 135 -4.91 -7.14 3.98
C ALA A 135 -5.67 -7.38 2.66
N THR A 136 -5.83 -6.34 1.85
CA THR A 136 -6.46 -6.42 0.54
C THR A 136 -5.62 -7.30 -0.39
N PHE A 137 -6.23 -8.27 -1.04
CA PHE A 137 -5.57 -9.12 -2.03
C PHE A 137 -5.80 -8.58 -3.45
N PRO A 138 -4.84 -8.67 -4.39
CA PRO A 138 -3.52 -9.29 -4.27
C PRO A 138 -2.55 -8.50 -3.38
N LEU A 139 -1.65 -9.23 -2.71
CA LEU A 139 -0.56 -8.62 -1.96
C LEU A 139 0.55 -8.20 -2.91
N TRP A 140 1.17 -7.05 -2.67
CA TRP A 140 2.48 -6.75 -3.27
C TRP A 140 3.62 -7.22 -2.38
N GLY A 141 3.40 -7.36 -1.07
CA GLY A 141 4.42 -7.84 -0.14
C GLY A 141 3.93 -7.82 1.30
N ASP A 142 4.87 -7.77 2.23
CA ASP A 142 4.62 -7.62 3.66
C ASP A 142 5.50 -6.50 4.25
N SER A 143 5.38 -6.25 5.54
CA SER A 143 6.19 -5.24 6.24
C SER A 143 7.69 -5.53 6.18
N ALA A 144 8.10 -6.80 6.08
CA ALA A 144 9.51 -7.17 5.96
C ALA A 144 10.05 -6.83 4.56
N GLU A 145 9.25 -7.02 3.51
CA GLU A 145 9.56 -6.57 2.17
C GLU A 145 9.64 -5.04 2.10
N LEU A 146 8.70 -4.31 2.72
CA LEU A 146 8.80 -2.85 2.83
C LEU A 146 10.10 -2.42 3.49
N LEU A 147 10.48 -3.06 4.61
CA LEU A 147 11.74 -2.82 5.30
C LEU A 147 12.95 -3.06 4.38
N ARG A 148 12.95 -4.17 3.63
CA ARG A 148 14.01 -4.48 2.66
C ARG A 148 14.15 -3.39 1.59
N LEU A 149 13.03 -2.81 1.14
CA LEU A 149 13.03 -1.75 0.12
C LEU A 149 13.56 -0.43 0.65
N ILE A 150 13.16 -0.03 1.86
CA ILE A 150 13.61 1.25 2.44
C ILE A 150 15.01 1.18 3.04
N ASP A 151 15.51 -0.01 3.39
CA ASP A 151 16.83 -0.21 3.97
C ASP A 151 17.97 -0.15 2.93
N VAL A 152 18.14 1.01 2.29
CA VAL A 152 19.08 1.21 1.17
C VAL A 152 20.51 0.77 1.50
N VAL A 153 21.14 0.03 0.58
CA VAL A 153 22.46 -0.58 0.80
C VAL A 153 23.57 0.32 0.27
N PRO A 154 24.68 0.56 1.01
CA PRO A 154 25.80 1.35 0.49
C PRO A 154 26.39 0.77 -0.80
N ASP A 155 26.62 1.62 -1.79
CA ASP A 155 27.24 1.29 -3.10
C ASP A 155 28.39 2.25 -3.45
N GLY A 156 29.00 2.86 -2.44
CA GLY A 156 30.09 3.80 -2.59
C GLY A 156 30.01 4.97 -1.61
N ALA A 157 30.97 5.88 -1.69
CA ALA A 157 30.99 7.05 -0.83
C ALA A 157 29.78 7.95 -1.12
N GLY A 158 28.86 8.04 -0.16
CA GLY A 158 27.61 8.80 -0.30
C GLY A 158 26.67 8.25 -1.38
N GLN A 159 26.81 6.97 -1.76
CA GLN A 159 25.93 6.32 -2.73
C GLN A 159 25.27 5.11 -2.08
N PHE A 160 23.99 4.93 -2.33
CA PHE A 160 23.17 3.85 -1.82
C PHE A 160 22.22 3.35 -2.89
N ILE A 161 21.81 2.09 -2.78
CA ILE A 161 20.86 1.45 -3.67
C ILE A 161 19.68 0.94 -2.86
N GLY A 162 18.49 1.44 -3.17
CA GLY A 162 17.22 0.81 -2.82
C GLY A 162 16.95 -0.35 -3.79
N PRO A 163 16.66 -1.56 -3.30
CA PRO A 163 16.49 -2.70 -4.18
C PRO A 163 15.19 -2.62 -5.01
N ALA A 164 15.19 -3.30 -6.14
CA ALA A 164 13.99 -3.47 -6.97
C ALA A 164 12.95 -4.39 -6.29
N HIS A 165 11.72 -4.30 -6.79
CA HIS A 165 10.56 -5.09 -6.39
C HIS A 165 9.67 -5.39 -7.62
N GLY A 166 8.94 -6.51 -7.57
CA GLY A 166 7.93 -6.82 -8.58
C GLY A 166 8.26 -8.02 -9.48
N PRO A 167 7.40 -8.29 -10.49
CA PRO A 167 6.43 -7.38 -11.11
C PRO A 167 5.29 -6.94 -10.18
N THR A 168 4.81 -5.70 -10.33
CA THR A 168 3.70 -5.15 -9.55
C THR A 168 2.55 -4.72 -10.45
N ARG A 169 1.32 -4.75 -9.94
CA ARG A 169 0.12 -4.23 -10.64
C ARG A 169 0.29 -2.77 -11.05
N ARG A 170 0.90 -1.96 -10.18
CA ARG A 170 1.20 -0.56 -10.42
C ARG A 170 2.67 -0.32 -10.15
N ASN A 171 3.42 -0.08 -11.22
CA ASN A 171 4.86 0.09 -11.18
C ASN A 171 5.28 1.53 -10.81
N VAL A 172 4.85 2.02 -9.64
CA VAL A 172 5.18 3.36 -9.13
C VAL A 172 5.50 3.27 -7.64
N VAL A 173 6.73 3.64 -7.28
CA VAL A 173 7.17 3.77 -5.89
C VAL A 173 6.53 4.99 -5.26
N GLU A 174 6.02 4.83 -4.04
CA GLU A 174 5.38 5.90 -3.29
C GLU A 174 6.39 6.96 -2.80
N GLY A 175 6.01 8.23 -2.80
CA GLY A 175 6.83 9.31 -2.23
C GLY A 175 7.23 9.08 -0.77
N GLY A 176 6.36 8.47 0.05
CA GLY A 176 6.69 8.10 1.42
C GLY A 176 7.83 7.08 1.51
N GLN A 177 7.90 6.13 0.58
CA GLN A 177 9.01 5.18 0.49
C GLN A 177 10.32 5.91 0.14
N LEU A 178 10.29 6.82 -0.84
CA LEU A 178 11.46 7.62 -1.22
C LEU A 178 11.94 8.55 -0.08
N LEU A 179 11.01 9.07 0.72
CA LEU A 179 11.32 9.81 1.95
C LEU A 179 11.99 8.91 2.98
N ALA A 180 11.47 7.70 3.20
CA ALA A 180 12.03 6.70 4.11
C ALA A 180 13.44 6.28 3.69
N GLU A 181 13.67 5.99 2.41
CA GLU A 181 15.00 5.70 1.85
C GLU A 181 16.00 6.85 2.09
N SER A 182 15.53 8.10 1.98
CA SER A 182 16.35 9.29 2.26
C SER A 182 16.74 9.41 3.73
N VAL A 183 15.81 9.10 4.65
CA VAL A 183 16.07 9.02 6.09
C VAL A 183 17.13 7.96 6.38
N VAL A 184 16.99 6.76 5.82
CA VAL A 184 17.93 5.65 6.03
C VAL A 184 19.32 5.99 5.46
N ALA A 185 19.41 6.51 4.24
CA ALA A 185 20.69 6.87 3.62
C ALA A 185 21.48 7.88 4.47
N VAL A 186 20.80 8.89 5.02
CA VAL A 186 21.44 9.92 5.84
C VAL A 186 21.82 9.38 7.22
N ALA A 187 20.98 8.55 7.84
CA ALA A 187 21.31 7.87 9.09
C ALA A 187 22.57 7.00 8.95
N LYS A 188 22.69 6.26 7.85
CA LYS A 188 23.89 5.46 7.53
C LYS A 188 25.12 6.32 7.22
N THR A 189 24.93 7.53 6.68
CA THR A 189 26.01 8.48 6.40
C THR A 189 26.59 9.12 7.68
N PHE A 190 25.74 9.35 8.69
CA PHE A 190 26.14 9.95 9.97
C PHE A 190 25.91 8.98 11.15
N PRO A 191 26.71 7.90 11.26
CA PRO A 191 26.56 6.95 12.36
C PRO A 191 26.75 7.65 13.71
N GLY A 192 25.83 7.40 14.64
CA GLY A 192 25.79 8.06 15.95
C GLY A 192 25.01 9.37 15.98
N GLN A 193 24.41 9.78 14.85
CA GLN A 193 23.42 10.85 14.81
C GLN A 193 22.06 10.30 14.36
N ARG A 194 20.98 10.82 14.94
CA ARG A 194 19.60 10.53 14.51
C ARG A 194 19.16 11.56 13.48
N VAL A 195 18.32 11.18 12.54
CA VAL A 195 17.66 12.13 11.64
C VAL A 195 16.58 12.87 12.42
N THR A 196 16.63 14.21 12.41
CA THR A 196 15.65 15.06 13.11
C THR A 196 14.59 15.63 12.17
N SER A 197 14.91 15.79 10.89
CA SER A 197 13.93 16.27 9.90
C SER A 197 14.37 15.99 8.46
N ALA A 198 13.41 15.87 7.56
CA ALA A 198 13.64 15.76 6.12
C ALA A 198 12.60 16.57 5.33
N SER A 199 13.02 17.18 4.22
CA SER A 199 12.16 17.89 3.25
C SER A 199 12.49 17.38 1.85
N MET A 200 11.56 16.67 1.22
CA MET A 200 11.73 16.03 -0.08
C MET A 200 10.71 16.53 -1.10
N ILE A 201 11.16 16.76 -2.34
CA ILE A 201 10.32 16.99 -3.52
C ILE A 201 10.38 15.75 -4.41
N PHE A 202 9.22 15.31 -4.89
CA PHE A 202 9.05 14.19 -5.81
C PHE A 202 8.70 14.73 -7.20
N ALA A 203 9.71 14.86 -8.06
CA ALA A 203 9.58 15.51 -9.36
C ALA A 203 9.11 14.56 -10.47
N LYS A 204 9.44 13.26 -10.36
CA LYS A 204 9.06 12.23 -11.33
C LYS A 204 8.83 10.89 -10.63
N ALA A 205 7.97 10.07 -11.22
CA ALA A 205 7.77 8.69 -10.78
C ALA A 205 9.08 7.88 -10.86
N VAL A 206 9.22 6.99 -9.87
CA VAL A 206 10.21 5.92 -9.78
C VAL A 206 9.45 4.61 -9.96
N ALA A 207 10.02 3.66 -10.69
CA ALA A 207 9.46 2.33 -10.91
C ALA A 207 10.02 1.31 -9.90
N PHE A 208 9.24 0.29 -9.55
CA PHE A 208 9.67 -0.80 -8.67
C PHE A 208 10.58 -1.80 -9.38
N ASP A 209 10.41 -2.02 -10.68
CA ASP A 209 11.11 -3.06 -11.45
C ASP A 209 12.60 -2.79 -11.71
N ALA A 210 13.11 -1.65 -11.24
CA ALA A 210 14.52 -1.31 -11.27
C ALA A 210 14.99 -0.75 -9.93
N PRO A 211 16.28 -0.92 -9.57
CA PRO A 211 16.83 -0.33 -8.34
C PRO A 211 16.68 1.19 -8.30
N VAL A 212 16.61 1.71 -7.08
CA VAL A 212 16.53 3.15 -6.79
C VAL A 212 17.92 3.63 -6.38
N GLU A 213 18.49 4.58 -7.14
CA GLU A 213 19.80 5.15 -6.84
C GLU A 213 19.63 6.33 -5.88
N VAL A 214 20.22 6.25 -4.68
CA VAL A 214 20.15 7.29 -3.65
C VAL A 214 21.54 7.85 -3.39
N SER A 215 21.73 9.13 -3.67
CA SER A 215 22.99 9.84 -3.44
C SER A 215 22.84 10.84 -2.29
N VAL A 216 23.85 10.88 -1.42
CA VAL A 216 23.92 11.74 -0.24
C VAL A 216 25.17 12.62 -0.36
N GLU A 217 24.95 13.94 -0.44
CA GLU A 217 25.99 14.95 -0.38
C GLU A 217 25.98 15.60 1.00
N THR A 218 27.07 15.42 1.75
CA THR A 218 27.25 16.09 3.03
C THR A 218 27.45 17.60 2.83
N LEU A 219 26.48 18.40 3.26
CA LEU A 219 26.58 19.87 3.24
C LEU A 219 27.39 20.38 4.42
N ARG A 220 27.22 19.75 5.58
CA ARG A 220 27.93 20.06 6.82
C ARG A 220 27.95 18.82 7.70
N GLN A 221 29.11 18.50 8.25
CA GLN A 221 29.26 17.48 9.29
C GLN A 221 29.87 18.12 10.53
N GLY A 222 29.10 18.16 11.61
CA GLY A 222 29.52 18.71 12.89
C GLY A 222 29.35 17.69 14.00
N ARG A 223 29.93 17.98 15.17
CA ARG A 223 29.80 17.12 16.36
C ARG A 223 28.35 17.01 16.83
N THR A 224 27.60 18.11 16.78
CA THR A 224 26.21 18.17 17.27
C THR A 224 25.19 18.02 16.16
N PHE A 225 25.40 18.70 15.03
CA PHE A 225 24.47 18.70 13.90
C PHE A 225 25.22 18.41 12.61
N SER A 226 24.56 17.64 11.75
CA SER A 226 24.96 17.43 10.36
C SER A 226 23.77 17.64 9.43
N SER A 227 24.05 18.06 8.22
CA SER A 227 23.03 18.26 7.18
C SER A 227 23.53 17.69 5.86
N ALA A 228 22.63 17.05 5.13
CA ALA A 228 22.93 16.48 3.82
C ALA A 228 21.86 16.86 2.79
N GLN A 229 22.28 16.98 1.54
CA GLN A 229 21.37 16.93 0.39
C GLN A 229 21.22 15.46 -0.03
N VAL A 230 19.99 15.03 -0.29
CA VAL A 230 19.70 13.72 -0.85
C VAL A 230 19.16 13.92 -2.26
N ARG A 231 19.63 13.11 -3.22
CA ARG A 231 19.07 13.03 -4.57
C ARG A 231 18.80 11.58 -4.92
N ILE A 232 17.60 11.33 -5.43
CA ILE A 232 17.16 10.02 -5.89
C ILE A 232 17.12 10.03 -7.41
N SER A 233 17.81 9.10 -8.05
CA SER A 233 17.80 8.88 -9.49
C SER A 233 17.36 7.46 -9.84
N GLN A 234 16.89 7.31 -11.08
CA GLN A 234 16.66 5.99 -11.67
C GLN A 234 16.91 6.10 -13.17
N HIS A 235 17.78 5.21 -13.66
CA HIS A 235 18.29 5.23 -15.05
C HIS A 235 18.96 6.57 -15.40
N GLY A 236 19.77 7.11 -14.49
CA GLY A 236 20.49 8.37 -14.69
C GLY A 236 19.62 9.63 -14.73
N SER A 237 18.30 9.54 -14.48
CA SER A 237 17.41 10.70 -14.40
C SER A 237 17.06 11.01 -12.95
N LEU A 238 17.17 12.29 -12.55
CA LEU A 238 16.70 12.76 -11.25
C LEU A 238 15.19 12.56 -11.11
N ARG A 239 14.79 11.98 -9.98
CA ARG A 239 13.39 11.66 -9.62
C ARG A 239 12.93 12.48 -8.43
N SER A 240 13.77 12.57 -7.40
CA SER A 240 13.46 13.29 -6.18
C SER A 240 14.71 13.95 -5.61
N ALA A 241 14.54 15.02 -4.84
CA ALA A 241 15.64 15.66 -4.14
C ALA A 241 15.15 16.35 -2.86
N GLY A 242 16.04 16.51 -1.89
CA GLY A 242 15.72 17.16 -0.63
C GLY A 242 16.90 17.41 0.27
N ILE A 243 16.59 17.92 1.46
CA ILE A 243 17.56 18.21 2.51
C ILE A 243 17.13 17.48 3.78
N VAL A 244 18.10 16.90 4.47
CA VAL A 244 17.91 16.14 5.70
C VAL A 244 18.85 16.69 6.78
N LEU A 245 18.32 16.83 7.99
CA LEU A 245 19.06 17.26 9.18
C LEU A 245 19.18 16.08 10.15
N ALA A 246 20.36 15.96 10.77
CA ALA A 246 20.65 14.99 11.80
C ALA A 246 21.33 15.64 13.01
N ASP A 247 21.14 15.07 14.19
CA ASP A 247 21.75 15.52 15.44
C ASP A 247 22.32 14.36 16.28
N ALA A 248 23.21 14.69 17.22
CA ALA A 248 23.77 13.72 18.17
C ALA A 248 22.89 13.50 19.42
N GLY A 249 21.66 14.03 19.43
CA GLY A 249 20.81 14.11 20.63
C GLY A 249 21.31 15.09 21.70
N ALA A 250 20.44 15.37 22.67
CA ALA A 250 20.75 16.13 23.88
C ALA A 250 19.69 15.84 24.96
N ASP A 251 20.03 16.08 26.23
CA ASP A 251 19.06 16.07 27.32
C ASP A 251 18.12 17.28 27.23
N ASP A 252 16.90 17.11 27.72
CA ASP A 252 15.91 18.19 27.77
C ASP A 252 16.37 19.32 28.70
N VAL A 253 16.48 20.52 28.13
CA VAL A 253 16.54 21.78 28.90
C VAL A 253 15.13 22.34 29.11
N MET A 254 14.24 22.10 28.14
CA MET A 254 12.83 22.49 28.16
C MET A 254 12.01 21.49 27.34
N ARG A 255 10.77 21.25 27.75
CA ARG A 255 9.84 20.39 27.02
C ARG A 255 8.43 20.95 27.12
N ASP A 256 7.80 21.12 25.98
CA ASP A 256 6.38 21.40 25.83
C ASP A 256 5.91 20.73 24.55
N VAL A 257 4.69 20.21 24.54
CA VAL A 257 4.15 19.46 23.40
C VAL A 257 2.69 19.80 23.18
N GLU A 258 2.29 19.83 21.92
CA GLU A 258 0.86 19.83 21.58
C GLU A 258 0.23 18.55 22.15
N PRO A 259 -0.84 18.63 22.95
CA PRO A 259 -1.46 17.43 23.52
C PRO A 259 -2.09 16.58 22.42
N MET A 260 -2.00 15.26 22.55
CA MET A 260 -2.74 14.34 21.69
C MET A 260 -4.24 14.68 21.74
N PRO A 261 -4.91 14.83 20.58
CA PRO A 261 -6.33 15.16 20.56
C PRO A 261 -7.15 14.01 21.14
N ASN A 262 -8.26 14.35 21.79
CA ASN A 262 -9.21 13.37 22.31
C ASN A 262 -10.04 12.76 21.16
N LEU A 263 -9.52 11.70 20.57
CA LEU A 263 -10.14 10.94 19.48
C LEU A 263 -10.44 9.50 19.91
N PRO A 264 -11.36 8.80 19.21
CA PRO A 264 -11.60 7.38 19.46
C PRO A 264 -10.30 6.56 19.39
N GLY A 265 -10.10 5.70 20.39
CA GLY A 265 -8.98 4.78 20.44
C GLY A 265 -9.06 3.69 19.36
N PRO A 266 -8.00 2.88 19.20
CA PRO A 266 -7.90 1.89 18.11
C PRO A 266 -9.02 0.85 18.13
N ASP A 267 -9.57 0.48 19.29
CA ASP A 267 -10.68 -0.49 19.40
C ASP A 267 -12.03 0.04 18.91
N ALA A 268 -12.20 1.37 18.88
CA ALA A 268 -13.39 2.02 18.34
C ALA A 268 -13.22 2.43 16.87
N ALA A 269 -12.01 2.37 16.32
CA ALA A 269 -11.71 2.68 14.93
C ALA A 269 -12.01 1.48 14.01
N VAL A 270 -12.30 1.77 12.74
CA VAL A 270 -12.71 0.75 11.77
C VAL A 270 -11.48 0.11 11.12
N PRO A 271 -11.32 -1.23 11.17
CA PRO A 271 -10.23 -1.90 10.47
C PRO A 271 -10.23 -1.59 8.98
N PHE A 272 -9.08 -1.16 8.47
CA PHE A 272 -8.85 -0.93 7.06
C PHE A 272 -7.89 -2.00 6.56
N ALA A 273 -8.29 -2.73 5.52
CA ALA A 273 -7.52 -3.83 4.95
C ALA A 273 -6.24 -3.38 4.22
N GLY A 274 -5.76 -2.16 4.49
CA GLY A 274 -4.51 -1.63 3.97
C GLY A 274 -4.39 -1.63 2.44
N PHE A 275 -3.17 -1.41 2.01
CA PHE A 275 -2.80 -1.22 0.60
C PHE A 275 -2.12 -2.47 0.02
N GLY A 276 -2.64 -3.66 0.34
CA GLY A 276 -2.08 -4.93 -0.14
C GLY A 276 -0.75 -5.34 0.47
N MET A 277 -0.57 -5.08 1.77
CA MET A 277 0.63 -5.42 2.53
C MET A 277 0.25 -6.03 3.89
N THR A 278 0.73 -7.23 4.19
CA THR A 278 0.58 -7.85 5.53
C THR A 278 1.64 -7.33 6.50
N GLY A 279 1.54 -7.66 7.80
CA GLY A 279 2.47 -7.15 8.81
C GLY A 279 2.30 -5.67 9.19
N ARG A 280 1.25 -4.99 8.68
CA ARG A 280 0.82 -3.66 9.12
C ARG A 280 -0.68 -3.63 9.36
N GLU A 281 -1.08 -3.13 10.52
CA GLU A 281 -2.48 -2.89 10.84
C GLU A 281 -2.80 -1.40 10.71
N ILE A 282 -3.92 -1.11 10.06
CA ILE A 282 -4.45 0.25 9.93
C ILE A 282 -5.90 0.23 10.41
N ARG A 283 -6.26 1.19 11.26
CA ARG A 283 -7.65 1.44 11.64
C ARG A 283 -8.00 2.90 11.44
N ILE A 284 -9.12 3.16 10.78
CA ILE A 284 -9.56 4.49 10.40
C ILE A 284 -10.63 4.97 11.38
N ILE A 285 -10.38 6.13 12.00
CA ILE A 285 -11.35 6.77 12.89
C ILE A 285 -12.53 7.26 12.05
N ASP A 286 -13.75 7.05 12.58
CA ASP A 286 -15.04 7.41 11.98
C ASP A 286 -15.28 6.85 10.57
N ALA A 287 -14.53 5.82 10.15
CA ALA A 287 -14.48 5.34 8.78
C ALA A 287 -14.36 6.48 7.75
N ALA A 288 -13.50 7.46 8.07
CA ALA A 288 -13.27 8.65 7.25
C ALA A 288 -12.62 8.39 5.88
N TYR A 289 -11.98 7.22 5.71
CA TYR A 289 -11.38 6.74 4.46
C TYR A 289 -12.33 5.70 3.87
N ASP A 290 -13.22 6.16 2.99
CA ASP A 290 -14.32 5.37 2.44
C ASP A 290 -14.29 5.39 0.90
N PRO A 291 -14.57 4.26 0.23
CA PRO A 291 -14.65 4.22 -1.23
C PRO A 291 -15.85 4.98 -1.83
N ASP A 292 -16.92 5.24 -1.07
CA ASP A 292 -18.09 5.98 -1.53
C ASP A 292 -17.74 7.48 -1.72
N PRO A 293 -17.70 7.98 -2.97
CA PRO A 293 -17.36 9.38 -3.25
C PRO A 293 -18.47 10.37 -2.85
N ASP A 294 -19.64 9.89 -2.41
CA ASP A 294 -20.72 10.71 -1.89
C ASP A 294 -20.78 10.74 -0.35
N ARG A 295 -19.90 9.97 0.33
CA ARG A 295 -19.72 10.04 1.78
C ARG A 295 -18.91 11.26 2.19
N LEU A 296 -19.61 12.39 2.28
CA LEU A 296 -18.99 13.68 2.61
C LEU A 296 -18.51 13.76 4.06
N GLY A 297 -17.52 14.61 4.29
CA GLY A 297 -17.05 14.93 5.64
C GLY A 297 -16.09 16.12 5.69
N PRO A 298 -15.66 16.51 6.90
CA PRO A 298 -14.59 17.49 7.05
C PRO A 298 -13.30 16.98 6.37
N PRO A 299 -12.37 17.89 5.97
CA PRO A 299 -11.16 17.53 5.25
C PRO A 299 -10.09 16.90 6.16
N VAL A 300 -10.46 15.85 6.89
CA VAL A 300 -9.62 15.19 7.88
C VAL A 300 -9.67 13.69 7.70
N VAL A 301 -8.56 12.99 7.90
CA VAL A 301 -8.53 11.53 8.01
C VAL A 301 -7.62 11.21 9.18
N HIS A 302 -8.09 10.43 10.14
CA HIS A 302 -7.28 10.01 11.28
C HIS A 302 -7.15 8.50 11.25
N ALA A 303 -5.93 8.03 11.44
CA ALA A 303 -5.60 6.62 11.33
C ALA A 303 -4.73 6.19 12.50
N TRP A 304 -5.10 5.07 13.11
CA TRP A 304 -4.20 4.31 13.97
C TRP A 304 -3.42 3.34 13.09
N VAL A 305 -2.10 3.32 13.23
CA VAL A 305 -1.19 2.46 12.47
C VAL A 305 -0.24 1.77 13.44
N ARG A 306 0.00 0.47 13.25
CA ARG A 306 1.08 -0.27 13.90
C ARG A 306 1.63 -1.35 12.99
N PHE A 307 2.85 -1.77 13.24
CA PHE A 307 3.54 -2.83 12.52
C PHE A 307 3.65 -4.08 13.38
N ARG A 308 3.68 -5.26 12.75
CA ARG A 308 3.80 -6.52 13.46
C ARG A 308 5.16 -6.67 14.14
N ASP A 309 6.22 -6.28 13.43
CA ASP A 309 7.59 -6.54 13.81
C ASP A 309 8.34 -5.23 14.09
N ASP A 310 9.14 -5.23 15.15
CA ASP A 310 10.04 -4.13 15.47
C ASP A 310 11.35 -4.28 14.68
N PRO A 311 11.74 -3.30 13.83
CA PRO A 311 13.03 -3.36 13.17
C PRO A 311 14.17 -3.11 14.16
N ALA A 312 15.31 -3.77 13.92
CA ALA A 312 16.46 -3.74 14.84
C ALA A 312 17.06 -2.33 15.03
N GLU A 313 17.04 -1.52 13.98
CA GLU A 313 17.71 -0.22 13.94
C GLU A 313 16.74 0.95 14.17
N PRO A 314 17.05 1.90 15.06
CA PRO A 314 16.15 3.03 15.35
C PRO A 314 15.78 3.87 14.12
N TYR A 315 16.71 4.01 13.17
CA TYR A 315 16.44 4.76 11.94
C TYR A 315 15.41 4.07 11.04
N LEU A 316 15.24 2.75 11.12
CA LEU A 316 14.20 2.02 10.39
C LEU A 316 12.82 2.26 10.98
N ARG A 317 12.70 2.43 12.31
CA ARG A 317 11.44 2.84 12.95
C ARG A 317 11.00 4.23 12.45
N ALA A 318 11.95 5.18 12.43
CA ALA A 318 11.70 6.52 11.87
C ALA A 318 11.33 6.48 10.39
N ALA A 319 11.97 5.59 9.61
CA ALA A 319 11.68 5.40 8.20
C ALA A 319 10.28 4.80 7.95
N LEU A 320 9.84 3.79 8.71
CA LEU A 320 8.48 3.23 8.64
C LEU A 320 7.42 4.27 9.02
N LEU A 321 7.69 5.07 10.05
CA LEU A 321 6.83 6.19 10.44
C LEU A 321 6.72 7.20 9.30
N ALA A 322 7.84 7.63 8.73
CA ALA A 322 7.87 8.57 7.61
C ALA A 322 7.11 8.05 6.38
N GLN A 323 7.26 6.76 6.05
CA GLN A 323 6.60 6.12 4.91
C GLN A 323 5.09 6.26 4.97
N SER A 324 4.50 6.15 6.17
CA SER A 324 3.05 6.18 6.35
C SER A 324 2.45 7.60 6.25
N THR A 325 3.26 8.66 6.26
CA THR A 325 2.75 10.04 6.27
C THR A 325 2.10 10.49 4.97
N THR A 326 2.40 9.83 3.85
CA THR A 326 1.97 10.23 2.51
C THR A 326 0.63 9.62 2.06
N HIS A 327 0.02 8.74 2.86
CA HIS A 327 -1.24 8.05 2.48
C HIS A 327 -2.49 8.92 2.58
N TRP A 328 -2.49 9.96 3.41
CA TRP A 328 -3.76 10.49 3.94
C TRP A 328 -4.24 11.80 3.33
N THR A 329 -3.32 12.67 2.91
CA THR A 329 -3.65 14.07 2.59
C THR A 329 -4.59 14.17 1.39
N ILE A 330 -4.41 13.32 0.38
CA ILE A 330 -5.24 13.29 -0.82
C ILE A 330 -6.66 12.87 -0.45
N ALA A 331 -6.80 11.76 0.27
CA ALA A 331 -8.08 11.28 0.77
C ALA A 331 -8.81 12.34 1.61
N ALA A 332 -8.11 12.95 2.58
CA ALA A 332 -8.64 14.01 3.42
C ALA A 332 -9.13 15.21 2.59
N ALA A 333 -8.37 15.63 1.58
CA ALA A 333 -8.74 16.75 0.71
C ALA A 333 -9.99 16.48 -0.13
N MET A 334 -10.27 15.21 -0.48
CA MET A 334 -11.43 14.84 -1.29
C MET A 334 -12.74 14.81 -0.48
N ARG A 335 -12.69 14.51 0.83
CA ARG A 335 -13.89 14.32 1.67
C ARG A 335 -14.98 15.40 1.59
N PRO A 336 -14.66 16.71 1.48
CA PRO A 336 -15.71 17.73 1.41
C PRO A 336 -16.41 17.82 0.06
N HIS A 337 -15.93 17.13 -0.98
CA HIS A 337 -16.32 17.35 -2.37
C HIS A 337 -17.11 16.16 -2.92
N ARG A 338 -18.38 16.42 -3.26
CA ARG A 338 -19.28 15.41 -3.82
C ARG A 338 -18.73 14.79 -5.10
N GLY A 339 -18.77 13.47 -5.18
CA GLY A 339 -18.32 12.73 -6.36
C GLY A 339 -16.80 12.65 -6.48
N LEU A 340 -16.03 13.10 -5.47
CA LEU A 340 -14.60 12.85 -5.38
C LEU A 340 -14.32 11.89 -4.22
N GLY A 341 -13.40 10.96 -4.43
CA GLY A 341 -13.02 9.97 -3.44
C GLY A 341 -11.87 9.10 -3.92
N GLU A 342 -11.24 8.37 -3.02
CA GLU A 342 -10.06 7.55 -3.31
C GLU A 342 -10.35 6.44 -4.33
N ALA A 343 -11.60 5.96 -4.40
CA ALA A 343 -12.02 5.02 -5.44
C ALA A 343 -11.88 5.57 -6.87
N ARG A 344 -11.73 6.90 -7.04
CA ARG A 344 -11.50 7.55 -8.34
C ARG A 344 -10.03 7.85 -8.61
N ALA A 345 -9.16 7.71 -7.61
CA ALA A 345 -7.74 7.97 -7.73
C ALA A 345 -7.10 6.99 -8.73
N HIS A 346 -6.36 7.54 -9.70
CA HIS A 346 -5.76 6.80 -10.81
C HIS A 346 -6.76 6.02 -11.68
N ILE A 347 -8.03 6.47 -11.70
CA ILE A 347 -9.04 5.99 -12.64
C ILE A 347 -9.56 7.20 -13.42
N THR A 348 -10.22 8.12 -12.73
CA THR A 348 -10.71 9.38 -13.31
C THR A 348 -9.93 10.60 -12.83
N LEU A 349 -9.16 10.45 -11.75
CA LEU A 349 -8.32 11.50 -11.19
C LEU A 349 -6.84 11.12 -11.23
N SER A 350 -6.00 12.01 -11.75
CA SER A 350 -4.55 11.97 -11.58
C SER A 350 -4.19 12.54 -10.22
N THR A 351 -3.69 11.70 -9.33
CA THR A 351 -3.25 12.08 -7.99
C THR A 351 -1.75 11.80 -7.82
N GLY A 352 -1.08 12.53 -6.95
CA GLY A 352 0.34 12.29 -6.69
C GLY A 352 0.90 13.17 -5.59
N ILE A 353 1.80 12.62 -4.78
CA ILE A 353 2.50 13.39 -3.75
C ILE A 353 3.65 14.13 -4.40
N MET A 354 3.71 15.45 -4.22
CA MET A 354 4.71 16.32 -4.84
C MET A 354 5.80 16.73 -3.86
N LYS A 355 5.45 16.89 -2.57
CA LYS A 355 6.38 17.28 -1.52
C LYS A 355 5.96 16.67 -0.18
N ALA A 356 6.95 16.26 0.60
CA ALA A 356 6.77 15.88 1.99
C ALA A 356 7.85 16.54 2.86
N ASP A 357 7.43 17.15 3.97
CA ASP A 357 8.30 17.63 5.03
C ASP A 357 7.94 16.89 6.32
N ILE A 358 8.93 16.41 7.07
CA ILE A 358 8.75 15.73 8.34
C ILE A 358 9.80 16.20 9.35
N ALA A 359 9.39 16.35 10.61
CA ALA A 359 10.27 16.51 11.76
C ALA A 359 9.95 15.43 12.81
N PHE A 360 11.00 14.83 13.35
CA PHE A 360 10.93 13.82 14.41
C PHE A 360 11.23 14.49 15.75
N HIS A 361 10.34 14.28 16.72
CA HIS A 361 10.37 14.94 18.02
C HIS A 361 10.71 13.97 19.15
N ASP A 362 10.36 12.69 19.00
CA ASP A 362 10.55 11.66 20.00
C ASP A 362 10.65 10.27 19.35
N GLU A 363 11.07 9.28 20.13
CA GLU A 363 11.12 7.88 19.69
C GLU A 363 9.75 7.20 19.82
N ALA A 364 9.47 6.29 18.90
CA ALA A 364 8.24 5.52 18.88
C ALA A 364 8.54 4.03 18.72
N ASP A 365 7.86 3.20 19.52
CA ASP A 365 7.72 1.79 19.22
C ASP A 365 6.68 1.65 18.10
N VAL A 366 7.10 1.14 16.95
CA VAL A 366 6.21 1.00 15.78
C VAL A 366 5.27 -0.20 15.90
N THR A 367 5.48 -1.07 16.90
CA THR A 367 4.62 -2.20 17.20
C THR A 367 3.44 -1.83 18.09
N ASP A 368 3.57 -0.72 18.82
CA ASP A 368 2.46 -0.05 19.50
C ASP A 368 1.68 0.85 18.53
N TRP A 369 0.48 1.24 18.95
CA TRP A 369 -0.38 2.09 18.14
C TRP A 369 0.17 3.51 17.99
N LEU A 370 0.28 3.96 16.75
CA LEU A 370 0.62 5.34 16.37
C LEU A 370 -0.62 6.02 15.78
N LEU A 371 -1.02 7.16 16.35
CA LEU A 371 -2.10 7.99 15.84
C LEU A 371 -1.56 9.00 14.84
N TYR A 372 -1.95 8.84 13.58
CA TYR A 372 -1.75 9.82 12.51
C TYR A 372 -2.97 10.72 12.43
N THR A 373 -2.78 11.98 12.82
CA THR A 373 -3.75 13.05 12.60
C THR A 373 -3.45 13.71 11.26
N ASN A 374 -4.47 13.88 10.40
CA ASN A 374 -4.30 14.48 9.09
C ASN A 374 -5.42 15.46 8.81
N HIS A 375 -5.03 16.65 8.35
CA HIS A 375 -5.93 17.70 7.96
C HIS A 375 -5.48 18.28 6.63
N ALA A 376 -6.36 18.27 5.63
CA ALA A 376 -6.15 18.96 4.37
C ALA A 376 -6.75 20.37 4.46
N PHE A 377 -5.94 21.34 4.89
CA PHE A 377 -6.39 22.70 5.13
C PHE A 377 -6.57 23.53 3.85
N TRP A 378 -6.11 23.05 2.71
CA TRP A 378 -6.34 23.74 1.43
C TRP A 378 -6.43 22.77 0.25
N SER A 379 -7.38 23.01 -0.65
CA SER A 379 -7.52 22.30 -1.92
C SER A 379 -7.97 23.29 -3.00
N GLY A 380 -7.28 23.33 -4.13
CA GLY A 380 -7.59 24.24 -5.24
C GLY A 380 -6.50 24.22 -6.30
N ASN A 381 -6.78 24.76 -7.50
CA ASN A 381 -5.82 24.85 -8.60
C ASN A 381 -5.12 23.52 -8.97
N GLY A 382 -5.83 22.40 -8.80
CA GLY A 382 -5.30 21.06 -9.05
C GLY A 382 -4.31 20.56 -8.00
N LEU A 383 -4.36 21.10 -6.79
CA LEU A 383 -3.47 20.82 -5.68
C LEU A 383 -4.26 20.62 -4.38
N ALA A 384 -3.65 19.91 -3.44
CA ALA A 384 -4.06 19.80 -2.05
C ALA A 384 -2.85 20.01 -1.13
N GLN A 385 -3.08 20.71 -0.02
CA GLN A 385 -2.09 20.94 1.02
C GLN A 385 -2.66 20.43 2.35
N GLY A 386 -1.85 19.65 3.06
CA GLY A 386 -2.21 19.16 4.38
C GLY A 386 -1.05 19.15 5.35
N ASP A 387 -1.40 18.99 6.62
CA ASP A 387 -0.49 18.83 7.75
C ASP A 387 -0.95 17.68 8.66
N GLY A 388 -0.02 17.18 9.46
CA GLY A 388 -0.30 16.10 10.39
C GLY A 388 0.67 16.01 11.56
N ARG A 389 0.21 15.32 12.60
CA ARG A 389 0.99 14.92 13.76
C ARG A 389 0.88 13.42 13.94
N VAL A 390 1.97 12.81 14.40
CA VAL A 390 2.01 11.42 14.81
C VAL A 390 2.19 11.38 16.32
N PHE A 391 1.28 10.71 17.02
CA PHE A 391 1.35 10.49 18.46
C PHE A 391 1.55 9.02 18.77
N ALA A 392 2.38 8.71 19.76
CA ALA A 392 2.39 7.38 20.38
C ALA A 392 1.11 7.19 21.22
N GLN A 393 0.74 5.94 21.48
CA GLN A 393 -0.47 5.59 22.24
C GLN A 393 -0.50 6.21 23.65
N ASP A 394 0.67 6.46 24.25
CA ASP A 394 0.83 7.14 25.54
C ASP A 394 0.63 8.67 25.49
N GLY A 395 0.39 9.23 24.29
CA GLY A 395 0.13 10.64 24.06
C GLY A 395 1.36 11.48 23.71
N ARG A 396 2.57 10.90 23.67
CA ARG A 396 3.77 11.63 23.23
C ARG A 396 3.68 11.99 21.75
N LEU A 397 3.98 13.25 21.41
CA LEU A 397 4.12 13.71 20.04
C LEU A 397 5.46 13.22 19.47
N VAL A 398 5.44 12.27 18.53
CA VAL A 398 6.66 11.64 18.00
C VAL A 398 7.12 12.26 16.68
N ALA A 399 6.19 12.80 15.88
CA ALA A 399 6.53 13.50 14.64
C ALA A 399 5.47 14.52 14.22
N SER A 400 5.86 15.46 13.37
CA SER A 400 4.94 16.35 12.63
C SER A 400 5.35 16.44 11.18
N TYR A 401 4.40 16.61 10.26
CA TYR A 401 4.68 16.65 8.83
C TYR A 401 3.71 17.55 8.06
N THR A 402 4.13 17.92 6.85
CA THR A 402 3.27 18.59 5.86
C THR A 402 3.42 17.94 4.50
N ILE A 403 2.31 17.79 3.79
CA ILE A 403 2.25 17.17 2.47
C ILE A 403 1.66 18.15 1.48
N GLN A 404 2.30 18.27 0.31
CA GLN A 404 1.69 18.87 -0.87
C GLN A 404 1.44 17.79 -1.91
N ALA A 405 0.22 17.74 -2.41
CA ALA A 405 -0.23 16.76 -3.39
C ALA A 405 -0.88 17.42 -4.59
N MET A 406 -0.84 16.71 -5.71
CA MET A 406 -1.59 17.00 -6.92
C MET A 406 -2.89 16.20 -6.91
N VAL A 407 -3.99 16.85 -7.31
CA VAL A 407 -5.27 16.22 -7.61
C VAL A 407 -5.83 16.90 -8.86
N ARG A 408 -5.85 16.21 -9.99
CA ARG A 408 -6.27 16.77 -11.28
C ARG A 408 -7.13 15.78 -12.05
N ASP A 409 -8.02 16.28 -12.90
CA ASP A 409 -8.66 15.44 -13.91
C ASP A 409 -7.64 14.94 -14.92
N PHE A 410 -7.91 13.78 -15.51
CA PHE A 410 -7.20 13.37 -16.71
C PHE A 410 -7.64 14.25 -17.90
N PRO A 411 -6.72 14.97 -18.56
CA PRO A 411 -7.06 15.77 -19.74
C PRO A 411 -7.50 14.90 -20.94
N VAL A 412 -7.09 13.63 -20.95
CA VAL A 412 -7.49 12.60 -21.91
C VAL A 412 -7.54 11.27 -21.15
N ASP A 413 -8.53 10.41 -21.43
CA ASP A 413 -8.61 9.07 -20.84
C ASP A 413 -7.27 8.34 -21.01
N PRO A 414 -6.61 7.89 -19.93
CA PRO A 414 -5.30 7.23 -20.03
C PRO A 414 -5.26 6.03 -20.98
N SER A 415 -6.37 5.28 -21.07
CA SER A 415 -6.48 4.13 -21.98
C SER A 415 -6.30 4.53 -23.45
N SER A 416 -6.72 5.75 -23.81
CA SER A 416 -6.55 6.31 -25.15
C SER A 416 -5.10 6.73 -25.46
N LEU A 417 -4.25 6.88 -24.44
CA LEU A 417 -2.83 7.20 -24.57
C LEU A 417 -1.94 5.94 -24.59
N GLY A 418 -2.55 4.73 -24.63
CA GLY A 418 -1.82 3.46 -24.52
C GLY A 418 -1.11 3.30 -23.17
N ARG A 419 -1.48 4.13 -22.18
CA ARG A 419 -1.00 4.04 -20.81
C ARG A 419 -2.06 3.31 -20.00
N ASP A 420 -1.61 2.56 -19.01
CA ASP A 420 -2.50 2.08 -17.98
C ASP A 420 -3.14 3.29 -17.27
N SER A 421 -4.46 3.28 -17.07
CA SER A 421 -5.18 4.32 -16.32
C SER A 421 -4.62 4.57 -14.93
N ARG A 422 -3.89 3.58 -14.41
CA ARG A 422 -3.30 3.55 -13.07
C ARG A 422 -1.96 4.30 -12.91
N THR A 423 -1.32 4.76 -13.99
CA THR A 423 0.01 5.41 -13.93
C THR A 423 -0.03 6.87 -14.41
N ALA A 424 -0.51 7.73 -13.52
CA ALA A 424 -0.64 9.16 -13.76
C ALA A 424 0.42 9.99 -13.02
N MET A 425 1.68 9.81 -13.39
CA MET A 425 2.74 10.81 -13.24
C MET A 425 3.77 10.65 -14.35
#